data_AF-A0A061AKA9-F1
#
_entry.id   AF-A0A061AKA9-F1
#
_cell.length_a   1.000
_cell.length_b   1.000
_cell.length_c   1.000
_cell.angle_alpha   90.00
_cell.angle_beta   90.00
_cell.angle_gamma   90.00
#
_symmetry.space_group_name_H-M   'P 1'
#
loop_
_entity.id
_entity.type
_entity.pdbx_description
1 polymer ?
#
loop_
_entity_poly.entity_id
_entity_poly.type
_entity_poly.pdbx_seq_one_letter_code
_entity_poly.pdbx_strand_id
1 'polypeptide(L)'
;MKDPNNKHKLIVNPETGPIVKKIFELAKSGLTTFKISMILKNESVLKPRAQIIKDHGKYIMDNFVKYPYDWSNRTIYSMLTNMEYLGHLVSNKNRSKSFKDRTLINVDKTDWIIVKNTHEALIDEETFNIIQPMIAVKRKAVKETKVNQIFIGLLRCPKCQKTYHFPEPNQETVLAHLHVLHIENLVKSIARCIT
;
A
#
# COMPACT_ATOMS: atom_id res chain seq x y z
N MET A 1 18.44 -4.25 13.74
CA MET A 1 18.91 -4.39 15.14
C MET A 1 20.17 -3.55 15.32
N LYS A 2 20.50 -3.10 16.53
CA LYS A 2 21.79 -2.42 16.78
C LYS A 2 22.89 -3.46 16.88
N ASP A 3 24.06 -3.17 16.32
CA ASP A 3 25.23 -4.02 16.46
C ASP A 3 25.65 -4.09 17.95
N PRO A 4 25.83 -5.29 18.54
CA PRO A 4 26.30 -5.43 19.92
C PRO A 4 27.66 -4.78 20.17
N ASN A 5 28.53 -4.75 19.16
CA ASN A 5 29.88 -4.21 19.25
C ASN A 5 29.95 -2.71 18.91
N ASN A 6 28.97 -2.20 18.17
CA ASN A 6 28.91 -0.78 17.80
C ASN A 6 27.48 -0.23 17.83
N LYS A 7 27.15 0.55 18.88
CA LYS A 7 25.83 1.16 19.06
C LYS A 7 25.35 2.06 17.92
N HIS A 8 26.26 2.55 17.07
CA HIS A 8 25.97 3.43 15.93
C HIS A 8 25.74 2.66 14.62
N LYS A 9 25.96 1.35 14.60
CA LYS A 9 25.79 0.51 13.42
C LYS A 9 24.50 -0.30 13.51
N LEU A 10 23.78 -0.38 12.39
CA LEU A 10 22.60 -1.22 12.24
C LEU A 10 22.97 -2.51 11.52
N ILE A 11 22.44 -3.63 12.01
CA ILE A 11 22.59 -4.96 11.43
C ILE A 11 21.21 -5.57 11.18
N VAL A 12 21.12 -6.41 10.15
CA VAL A 12 19.91 -7.16 9.85
C VAL A 12 19.63 -8.14 11.01
N ASN A 13 18.39 -8.17 11.48
CA ASN A 13 17.98 -9.14 12.47
C ASN A 13 17.57 -10.44 11.74
N PRO A 14 18.13 -11.60 12.11
CA PRO A 14 17.92 -12.85 11.36
C PRO A 14 16.49 -13.40 11.45
N GLU A 15 15.76 -13.11 12.53
CA GLU A 15 14.38 -13.59 12.72
C GLU A 15 13.36 -12.69 12.01
N THR A 16 13.53 -11.37 12.13
CA THR A 16 12.57 -10.40 11.59
C THR A 16 12.88 -9.96 10.16
N GLY A 17 14.14 -10.03 9.74
CA GLY A 17 14.58 -9.70 8.37
C GLY A 17 13.84 -10.48 7.28
N PRO A 18 13.70 -11.82 7.38
CA PRO A 18 12.95 -12.62 6.42
C PRO A 18 11.49 -12.22 6.29
N ILE A 19 10.83 -11.83 7.38
CA ILE A 19 9.42 -11.37 7.37
C ILE A 19 9.30 -10.08 6.55
N VAL A 20 10.23 -9.14 6.71
CA VAL A 20 10.23 -7.91 5.92
C VAL A 20 10.46 -8.24 4.44
N LYS A 21 11.46 -9.07 4.10
CA LYS A 21 11.68 -9.51 2.70
C LYS A 21 10.41 -10.10 2.09
N LYS A 22 9.73 -10.98 2.83
CA LYS A 22 8.45 -11.56 2.42
C LYS A 22 7.37 -10.50 2.16
N ILE A 23 7.26 -9.48 3.01
CA ILE A 23 6.30 -8.38 2.79
C ILE A 23 6.58 -7.64 1.48
N PHE A 24 7.85 -7.38 1.16
CA PHE A 24 8.24 -6.74 -0.08
C PHE A 24 7.95 -7.63 -1.30
N GLU A 25 8.25 -8.92 -1.24
CA GLU A 25 7.91 -9.87 -2.32
C GLU A 25 6.39 -9.97 -2.56
N LEU A 26 5.61 -10.08 -1.48
CA LEU A 26 4.14 -10.07 -1.59
C LEU A 26 3.63 -8.76 -2.20
N ALA A 27 4.21 -7.62 -1.86
CA ALA A 27 3.86 -6.34 -2.49
C ALA A 27 4.25 -6.30 -3.97
N LYS A 28 5.44 -6.80 -4.33
CA LYS A 28 5.95 -6.90 -5.70
C LYS A 28 5.04 -7.75 -6.59
N SER A 29 4.46 -8.83 -6.05
CA SER A 29 3.44 -9.65 -6.74
C SER A 29 2.09 -8.94 -6.95
N GLY A 30 1.93 -7.69 -6.49
CA GLY A 30 0.76 -6.85 -6.74
C GLY A 30 -0.34 -6.96 -5.68
N LEU A 31 -0.07 -7.62 -4.55
CA LEU A 31 -1.00 -7.71 -3.43
C LEU A 31 -1.12 -6.37 -2.69
N THR A 32 -2.33 -6.06 -2.23
CA THR A 32 -2.58 -4.85 -1.44
C THR A 32 -2.09 -5.05 0.00
N THR A 33 -1.78 -3.95 0.69
CA THR A 33 -1.38 -3.99 2.11
C THR A 33 -2.38 -4.75 2.99
N PHE A 34 -3.67 -4.70 2.64
CA PHE A 34 -4.71 -5.45 3.33
C PHE A 34 -4.60 -6.96 3.11
N LYS A 35 -4.43 -7.41 1.86
CA LYS A 35 -4.21 -8.84 1.58
C LYS A 35 -2.94 -9.35 2.27
N ILE A 36 -1.87 -8.55 2.26
CA ILE A 36 -0.63 -8.87 2.98
C ILE A 36 -0.90 -9.01 4.48
N SER A 37 -1.67 -8.09 5.08
CA SER A 37 -2.03 -8.19 6.51
C SER A 37 -2.78 -9.46 6.86
N MET A 38 -3.67 -9.91 5.97
CA MET A 38 -4.45 -11.12 6.16
C MET A 38 -3.58 -12.38 6.03
N ILE A 39 -2.65 -12.40 5.07
CA ILE A 39 -1.67 -13.49 4.92
C ILE A 39 -0.82 -13.61 6.19
N LEU A 40 -0.22 -12.51 6.65
CA LEU A 40 0.59 -12.51 7.88
C LEU A 40 -0.19 -12.94 9.12
N LYS A 41 -1.47 -12.53 9.20
CA LYS A 41 -2.37 -12.95 10.28
C LYS A 41 -2.63 -14.47 10.24
N ASN A 42 -2.94 -15.02 9.07
CA ASN A 42 -3.20 -16.46 8.90
C ASN A 42 -1.96 -17.30 9.22
N GLU A 43 -0.78 -16.78 8.91
CA GLU A 43 0.51 -17.40 9.25
C GLU A 43 0.93 -17.18 10.71
N SER A 44 0.10 -16.50 11.51
CA SER A 44 0.38 -16.19 12.92
C SER A 44 1.70 -15.43 13.12
N VAL A 45 2.01 -14.51 12.20
CA VAL A 45 3.20 -13.66 12.30
C VAL A 45 2.92 -12.50 13.26
N LEU A 46 3.68 -12.44 14.35
CA LEU A 46 3.57 -11.39 15.35
C LEU A 46 3.91 -10.01 14.75
N LYS A 47 3.11 -9.00 15.08
CA LYS A 47 3.46 -7.61 14.74
C LYS A 47 4.68 -7.15 15.55
N PRO A 48 5.47 -6.18 15.06
CA PRO A 48 6.74 -5.82 15.69
C PRO A 48 6.62 -5.43 17.16
N ARG A 49 5.54 -4.73 17.53
CA ARG A 49 5.29 -4.35 18.93
C ARG A 49 4.88 -5.53 19.81
N ALA A 50 4.13 -6.51 19.27
CA ALA A 50 3.78 -7.73 20.00
C ALA A 50 5.03 -8.60 20.22
N GLN A 51 5.91 -8.67 19.22
CA GLN A 51 7.22 -9.33 19.34
C GLN A 51 8.06 -8.71 20.47
N ILE A 52 8.18 -7.37 20.53
CA ILE A 52 8.90 -6.67 21.62
C ILE A 52 8.31 -6.97 23.00
N ILE A 53 6.97 -7.06 23.11
CA ILE A 53 6.31 -7.41 24.38
C ILE A 53 6.68 -8.84 24.77
N LYS A 54 6.68 -9.79 23.82
CA LYS A 54 7.04 -11.19 24.06
C LYS A 54 8.50 -11.34 24.52
N ASP A 55 9.43 -10.67 23.84
CA ASP A 55 10.87 -10.88 24.04
C ASP A 55 11.42 -10.08 25.24
N HIS A 56 10.83 -8.92 25.55
CA HIS A 56 11.38 -7.98 26.52
C HIS A 56 10.39 -7.52 27.61
N GLY A 57 9.10 -7.87 27.51
CA GLY A 57 8.09 -7.44 28.48
C GLY A 57 7.85 -5.93 28.52
N LYS A 58 8.22 -5.18 27.46
CA LYS A 58 8.15 -3.71 27.41
C LYS A 58 7.02 -3.21 26.54
N TYR A 59 6.53 -2.00 26.83
CA TYR A 59 5.52 -1.28 26.03
C TYR A 59 4.15 -1.97 25.95
N ILE A 60 3.75 -2.65 27.02
CA ILE A 60 2.51 -3.40 27.15
C ILE A 60 1.32 -2.45 27.01
N MET A 61 0.39 -2.78 26.11
CA MET A 61 -0.94 -2.16 26.03
C MET A 61 -1.97 -3.23 25.64
N ASP A 62 -3.18 -3.12 26.16
CA ASP A 62 -4.24 -4.13 26.04
C ASP A 62 -4.51 -4.55 24.60
N ASN A 63 -4.62 -3.59 23.67
CA ASN A 63 -4.90 -3.89 22.26
C ASN A 63 -3.80 -4.71 21.57
N PHE A 64 -2.53 -4.55 21.98
CA PHE A 64 -1.41 -5.29 21.38
C PHE A 64 -1.34 -6.71 21.90
N VAL A 65 -1.74 -6.93 23.16
CA VAL A 65 -1.84 -8.25 23.78
C VAL A 65 -3.06 -9.02 23.27
N LYS A 66 -4.20 -8.34 23.13
CA LYS A 66 -5.46 -8.95 22.68
C LYS A 66 -5.43 -9.42 21.22
N TYR A 67 -4.78 -8.66 20.34
CA TYR A 67 -4.72 -8.97 18.90
C TYR A 67 -3.27 -8.94 18.38
N PRO A 68 -2.42 -9.91 18.76
CA PRO A 68 -0.98 -9.85 18.50
C PRO A 68 -0.61 -10.05 17.01
N TYR A 69 -1.50 -10.68 16.23
CA TYR A 69 -1.32 -10.97 14.80
C TYR A 69 -2.06 -10.00 13.87
N ASP A 70 -2.80 -9.03 14.41
CA ASP A 70 -3.55 -8.08 13.60
C ASP A 70 -2.64 -6.93 13.15
N TRP A 71 -2.09 -7.11 11.96
CA TRP A 71 -1.30 -6.10 11.25
C TRP A 71 -2.21 -5.02 10.67
N SER A 72 -1.94 -3.76 10.98
CA SER A 72 -2.67 -2.66 10.36
C SER A 72 -2.14 -2.39 8.95
N ASN A 73 -3.04 -2.01 8.03
CA ASN A 73 -2.67 -1.55 6.68
C ASN A 73 -1.61 -0.44 6.71
N ARG A 74 -1.74 0.47 7.68
CA ARG A 74 -0.83 1.61 7.84
C ARG A 74 0.57 1.16 8.27
N THR A 75 0.67 0.12 9.09
CA THR A 75 1.96 -0.47 9.50
C THR A 75 2.69 -1.03 8.29
N ILE A 76 2.03 -1.86 7.48
CA ILE A 76 2.63 -2.46 6.28
C ILE A 76 3.01 -1.37 5.27
N TYR A 77 2.12 -0.39 5.04
CA TYR A 77 2.42 0.75 4.18
C TYR A 77 3.65 1.54 4.65
N SER A 78 3.76 1.79 5.96
CA SER A 78 4.91 2.48 6.54
C SER A 78 6.22 1.70 6.37
N MET A 79 6.16 0.36 6.31
CA MET A 79 7.34 -0.46 6.05
C MET A 79 7.75 -0.39 4.57
N LEU A 80 6.78 -0.55 3.66
CA LEU A 80 7.02 -0.53 2.21
C LEU A 80 7.52 0.84 1.70
N THR A 81 7.29 1.92 2.45
CA THR A 81 7.75 3.27 2.12
C THR A 81 9.03 3.67 2.84
N ASN A 82 9.56 2.82 3.74
CA ASN A 82 10.75 3.16 4.52
C ASN A 82 12.04 2.89 3.73
N MET A 83 12.73 3.96 3.33
CA MET A 83 14.02 3.87 2.61
C MET A 83 15.15 3.28 3.47
N GLU A 84 14.97 3.17 4.79
CA GLU A 84 15.98 2.52 5.64
C GLU A 84 16.22 1.06 5.26
N TYR A 85 15.24 0.37 4.67
CA TYR A 85 15.43 -1.00 4.17
C TYR A 85 16.38 -1.10 2.97
N LEU A 86 16.71 0.02 2.33
CA LEU A 86 17.75 0.13 1.29
C LEU A 86 19.16 0.34 1.88
N GLY A 87 19.32 0.25 3.21
CA GLY A 87 20.60 0.51 3.88
C GLY A 87 20.89 2.00 4.06
N HIS A 88 19.89 2.87 3.92
CA HIS A 88 20.05 4.32 4.04
C HIS A 88 19.70 4.80 5.47
N LEU A 89 20.33 5.87 5.92
CA LEU A 89 19.92 6.58 7.14
C LEU A 89 19.07 7.77 6.74
N VAL A 90 17.85 7.84 7.28
CA VAL A 90 16.91 8.94 7.02
C VAL A 90 16.61 9.69 8.30
N SER A 91 16.97 10.97 8.34
CA SER A 91 16.73 11.87 9.48
C SER A 91 15.87 13.06 9.07
N ASN A 92 15.47 13.87 10.05
CA ASN A 92 14.66 15.08 9.86
C ASN A 92 13.26 14.82 9.26
N LYS A 93 12.64 13.66 9.57
CA LYS A 93 11.28 13.35 9.09
C LYS A 93 10.23 14.27 9.71
N ASN A 94 10.45 14.70 10.95
CA ASN A 94 9.57 15.57 11.72
C ASN A 94 10.40 16.66 12.39
N ARG A 95 9.84 17.88 12.51
CA ARG A 95 10.42 18.99 13.27
C ARG A 95 9.41 19.57 14.25
N SER A 96 9.86 20.27 15.29
CA SER A 96 8.92 21.04 16.12
C SER A 96 8.43 22.26 15.37
N LYS A 97 7.18 22.67 15.61
CA LYS A 97 6.59 23.84 14.96
C LYS A 97 7.36 25.13 15.29
N SER A 98 7.81 25.25 16.54
CA SER A 98 8.72 26.33 16.96
C SER A 98 9.54 25.89 18.18
N PHE A 99 10.40 26.77 18.70
CA PHE A 99 11.10 26.53 19.96
C PHE A 99 10.12 26.46 21.16
N LYS A 100 9.09 27.31 21.16
CA LYS A 100 8.08 27.38 22.24
C LYS A 100 7.02 26.29 22.10
N ASP A 101 6.67 25.93 20.87
CA ASP A 101 5.67 24.92 20.55
C ASP A 101 6.35 23.64 20.02
N ARG A 102 6.44 22.64 20.91
CA ARG A 102 7.06 21.33 20.63
C ARG A 102 6.16 20.38 19.85
N THR A 103 5.02 20.84 19.33
CA THR A 103 4.17 20.04 18.45
C THR A 103 4.96 19.60 17.21
N LEU A 104 4.96 18.30 16.93
CA LEU A 104 5.68 17.72 15.80
C LEU A 104 4.90 17.91 14.50
N ILE A 105 5.56 18.52 13.52
CA ILE A 105 5.07 18.65 12.15
C ILE A 105 5.91 17.76 11.22
N ASN A 106 5.26 17.11 10.25
CA ASN A 106 5.97 16.36 9.22
C ASN A 106 6.71 17.32 8.31
N VAL A 107 7.96 16.97 8.00
CA VAL A 107 8.82 17.73 7.08
C VAL A 107 8.65 17.15 5.68
N ASP A 108 8.66 18.01 4.67
CA ASP A 108 8.63 17.58 3.27
C ASP A 108 9.83 16.70 2.93
N LYS A 109 9.63 15.73 2.05
CA LYS A 109 10.65 14.74 1.71
C LYS A 109 11.91 15.36 1.09
N THR A 110 11.81 16.55 0.50
CA THR A 110 12.94 17.31 -0.07
C THR A 110 13.92 17.79 0.99
N ASP A 111 13.43 18.03 2.21
CA ASP A 111 14.21 18.54 3.33
C ASP A 111 14.68 17.39 4.26
N TRP A 112 14.43 16.14 3.88
CA TRP A 112 14.92 14.97 4.60
C TRP A 112 16.42 14.84 4.41
N ILE A 113 17.12 14.57 5.50
CA ILE A 113 18.56 14.32 5.46
C ILE A 113 18.73 12.82 5.23
N ILE A 114 19.17 12.45 4.03
CA ILE A 114 19.36 11.06 3.61
C ILE A 114 20.85 10.80 3.41
N VAL A 115 21.41 9.94 4.26
CA VAL A 115 22.78 9.43 4.10
C VAL A 115 22.70 8.02 3.53
N LYS A 116 23.20 7.83 2.31
CA LYS A 116 23.13 6.54 1.61
C LYS A 116 24.13 5.52 2.18
N ASN A 117 23.82 4.24 2.03
CA ASN A 117 24.71 3.09 2.29
C ASN A 117 25.39 3.09 3.67
N THR A 118 24.60 3.34 4.73
CA THR A 118 25.08 3.33 6.12
C THR A 118 25.08 1.93 6.74
N HIS A 119 24.25 1.03 6.24
CA HIS A 119 24.15 -0.35 6.73
C HIS A 119 23.75 -1.29 5.59
N GLU A 120 23.81 -2.60 5.87
CA GLU A 120 23.44 -3.64 4.91
C GLU A 120 21.97 -3.50 4.50
N ALA A 121 21.75 -3.36 3.19
CA ALA A 121 20.42 -3.26 2.61
C ALA A 121 19.69 -4.60 2.73
N LEU A 122 18.42 -4.54 3.13
CA LEU A 122 17.56 -5.72 3.19
C LEU A 122 16.88 -5.99 1.85
N ILE A 123 16.58 -4.93 1.10
CA ILE A 123 15.87 -4.95 -0.18
C ILE A 123 16.70 -4.17 -1.21
N ASP A 124 16.64 -4.58 -2.47
CA ASP A 124 17.25 -3.89 -3.60
C ASP A 124 16.47 -2.62 -4.01
N GLU A 125 17.19 -1.66 -4.56
CA GLU A 125 16.62 -0.37 -4.99
C GLU A 125 15.59 -0.53 -6.11
N GLU A 126 15.80 -1.51 -7.00
CA GLU A 126 14.87 -1.82 -8.10
C GLU A 126 13.51 -2.27 -7.56
N THR A 127 13.47 -3.27 -6.68
CA THR A 127 12.24 -3.77 -6.06
C THR A 127 11.52 -2.67 -5.28
N PHE A 128 12.26 -1.84 -4.54
CA PHE A 128 11.66 -0.72 -3.81
C PHE A 128 10.98 0.27 -4.76
N ASN A 129 11.65 0.63 -5.86
CA ASN A 129 11.14 1.57 -6.86
C ASN A 129 9.92 1.04 -7.61
N ILE A 130 9.88 -0.27 -7.90
CA ILE A 130 8.72 -0.92 -8.53
C ILE A 130 7.48 -0.85 -7.63
N ILE A 131 7.64 -1.02 -6.31
CA ILE A 131 6.53 -1.09 -5.37
C ILE A 131 5.92 0.30 -5.09
N GLN A 132 6.72 1.38 -5.07
CA GLN A 132 6.23 2.73 -4.75
C GLN A 132 4.99 3.17 -5.56
N PRO A 133 4.98 3.08 -6.92
CA PRO A 133 3.79 3.44 -7.69
C PRO A 133 2.62 2.48 -7.42
N MET A 134 2.88 1.19 -7.19
CA MET A 134 1.82 0.21 -6.92
C MET A 134 1.05 0.52 -5.64
N ILE A 135 1.75 0.91 -4.57
CA ILE A 135 1.13 1.25 -3.27
C ILE A 135 0.55 2.66 -3.22
N ALA A 136 1.03 3.57 -4.09
CA ALA A 136 0.49 4.93 -4.21
C ALA A 136 -0.93 4.94 -4.81
N VAL A 137 -1.26 3.94 -5.62
CA VAL A 137 -2.61 3.76 -6.17
C VAL A 137 -3.55 3.32 -5.07
N LYS A 138 -4.40 4.25 -4.61
CA LYS A 138 -5.52 3.95 -3.70
C LYS A 138 -6.55 3.09 -4.42
N ARG A 139 -6.41 1.77 -4.32
CA ARG A 139 -7.45 0.81 -4.75
C ARG A 139 -8.58 0.85 -3.73
N LYS A 140 -9.79 1.21 -4.16
CA LYS A 140 -10.98 0.99 -3.31
C LYS A 140 -11.18 -0.51 -3.15
N ALA A 141 -11.64 -0.93 -1.97
CA ALA A 141 -12.20 -2.26 -1.82
C ALA A 141 -13.42 -2.32 -2.75
N VAL A 142 -13.25 -3.00 -3.89
CA VAL A 142 -14.37 -3.35 -4.76
C VAL A 142 -15.13 -4.39 -3.93
N LYS A 143 -16.34 -4.05 -3.46
CA LYS A 143 -17.31 -5.09 -3.09
C LYS A 143 -17.36 -6.04 -4.27
N GLU A 144 -17.41 -7.35 -4.07
CA GLU A 144 -17.52 -8.32 -5.17
C GLU A 144 -18.72 -7.97 -6.06
N THR A 145 -18.49 -7.10 -7.03
CA THR A 145 -19.41 -6.68 -8.05
C THR A 145 -19.00 -7.43 -9.29
N LYS A 146 -19.97 -7.88 -10.09
CA LYS A 146 -19.74 -8.77 -11.25
C LYS A 146 -18.78 -8.18 -12.29
N VAL A 147 -18.49 -6.88 -12.22
CA VAL A 147 -17.61 -6.18 -13.16
C VAL A 147 -16.30 -5.74 -12.48
N ASN A 148 -15.20 -6.44 -12.80
CA ASN A 148 -13.85 -6.01 -12.48
C ASN A 148 -13.42 -4.86 -13.41
N GLN A 149 -13.49 -3.62 -12.94
CA GLN A 149 -13.04 -2.46 -13.72
C GLN A 149 -11.52 -2.28 -13.55
N ILE A 150 -10.77 -2.60 -14.60
CA ILE A 150 -9.29 -2.56 -14.64
C ILE A 150 -8.68 -1.18 -14.35
N PHE A 151 -9.45 -0.09 -14.51
CA PHE A 151 -8.97 1.29 -14.33
C PHE A 151 -9.36 1.94 -13.00
N ILE A 152 -10.02 1.23 -12.09
CA ILE A 152 -10.42 1.78 -10.78
C ILE A 152 -9.19 2.32 -10.03
N GLY A 153 -9.28 3.56 -9.58
CA GLY A 153 -8.22 4.19 -8.77
C GLY A 153 -7.02 4.71 -9.57
N LEU A 154 -6.90 4.33 -10.85
CA LEU A 154 -5.83 4.76 -11.76
C LEU A 154 -6.18 6.06 -12.47
N LEU A 155 -7.37 6.13 -13.09
CA LEU A 155 -7.81 7.31 -13.84
C LEU A 155 -8.28 8.42 -12.89
N ARG A 156 -7.68 9.61 -12.99
CA ARG A 156 -8.08 10.81 -12.23
C ARG A 156 -8.30 11.99 -13.17
N CYS A 157 -9.29 12.82 -12.85
CA CYS A 157 -9.53 14.06 -13.57
C CYS A 157 -8.44 15.09 -13.23
N PRO A 158 -7.72 15.67 -14.22
CA PRO A 158 -6.65 16.63 -13.96
C PRO A 158 -7.15 17.93 -13.30
N LYS A 159 -8.42 18.28 -13.49
CA LYS A 159 -9.02 19.52 -12.95
C LYS A 159 -9.50 19.38 -11.51
N CYS A 160 -10.19 18.28 -11.18
CA CYS A 160 -10.83 18.10 -9.87
C CYS A 160 -10.24 16.98 -9.01
N GLN A 161 -9.26 16.24 -9.54
CA GLN A 161 -8.54 15.14 -8.89
C GLN A 161 -9.41 13.98 -8.37
N LYS A 162 -10.70 13.95 -8.73
CA LYS A 162 -11.59 12.82 -8.46
C LYS A 162 -11.23 11.66 -9.38
N THR A 163 -11.34 10.45 -8.86
CA THR A 163 -11.17 9.21 -9.61
C THR A 163 -12.36 8.99 -10.54
N TYR A 164 -12.10 8.62 -11.80
CA TYR A 164 -13.15 8.17 -12.70
C TYR A 164 -13.73 6.85 -12.22
N HIS A 165 -15.05 6.76 -12.22
CA HIS A 165 -15.78 5.55 -11.91
C HIS A 165 -16.66 5.22 -13.11
N PHE A 166 -16.55 4.01 -13.65
CA PHE A 166 -17.53 3.55 -14.62
C PHE A 166 -18.76 3.10 -13.82
N PRO A 167 -19.94 3.68 -13.99
CA PRO A 167 -21.13 3.11 -13.37
C PRO A 167 -21.36 1.71 -13.94
N GLU A 168 -21.81 0.77 -13.13
CA GLU A 168 -22.37 -0.47 -13.68
C GLU A 168 -23.60 -0.11 -14.51
N PRO A 169 -23.76 -0.67 -15.72
CA PRO A 169 -24.97 -0.46 -16.50
C PRO A 169 -26.15 -1.02 -15.70
N ASN A 170 -27.10 -0.15 -15.34
CA ASN A 170 -28.37 -0.57 -14.75
C ASN A 170 -29.20 -1.32 -15.81
N GLN A 171 -30.16 -2.15 -15.39
CA GLN A 171 -31.00 -2.93 -16.33
C GLN A 171 -31.66 -2.05 -17.40
N GLU A 172 -32.03 -0.82 -17.06
CA GLU A 172 -32.58 0.16 -17.99
C GLU A 172 -31.59 0.59 -19.07
N THR A 173 -30.30 0.84 -18.75
CA THR A 173 -29.30 1.19 -19.78
C THR A 173 -28.99 0.01 -20.69
N VAL A 174 -28.99 -1.22 -20.19
CA VAL A 174 -28.80 -2.43 -21.01
C VAL A 174 -29.97 -2.60 -21.98
N LEU A 175 -31.21 -2.45 -21.50
CA LEU A 175 -32.42 -2.51 -22.31
C LEU A 175 -32.45 -1.41 -23.38
N ALA A 176 -32.07 -0.18 -23.02
CA ALA A 176 -31.97 0.93 -23.97
C ALA A 176 -30.95 0.64 -25.09
N HIS A 177 -29.78 0.07 -24.75
CA HIS A 177 -28.77 -0.29 -25.76
C HIS A 177 -29.26 -1.41 -26.70
N LEU A 178 -29.95 -2.42 -26.15
CA LEU A 178 -30.56 -3.50 -26.93
C LEU A 178 -31.66 -2.97 -27.86
N HIS A 179 -32.49 -2.03 -27.39
CA HIS A 179 -33.52 -1.39 -28.20
C HIS A 179 -32.91 -0.61 -29.37
N VAL A 180 -31.85 0.17 -29.13
CA VAL A 180 -31.13 0.90 -30.18
C VAL A 180 -30.56 -0.07 -31.23
N LEU A 181 -29.90 -1.15 -30.80
CA LEU A 181 -29.38 -2.17 -31.72
C LEU A 181 -30.48 -2.87 -32.51
N HIS A 182 -31.63 -3.13 -31.90
CA HIS A 182 -32.79 -3.73 -32.58
C HIS A 182 -33.36 -2.79 -33.64
N ILE A 183 -33.49 -1.49 -33.32
CA ILE A 183 -33.93 -0.46 -34.27
C ILE A 183 -32.92 -0.32 -35.41
N GLU A 184 -31.62 -0.25 -35.13
CA GLU A 184 -30.59 -0.19 -36.17
C GLU A 184 -30.62 -1.42 -37.10
N ASN A 185 -30.85 -2.62 -36.54
CA ASN A 185 -30.96 -3.84 -37.32
C ASN A 185 -32.25 -3.86 -38.17
N LEU A 186 -33.37 -3.38 -37.64
CA LEU A 186 -34.62 -3.17 -38.38
C LEU A 186 -34.44 -2.17 -39.53
N VAL A 187 -33.82 -1.03 -39.27
CA VAL A 187 -33.52 -0.01 -40.29
C VAL A 187 -32.60 -0.60 -41.37
N LYS A 188 -31.55 -1.34 -40.99
CA LYS A 188 -30.67 -2.05 -41.92
C LYS A 188 -31.37 -3.19 -42.69
N SER A 189 -32.42 -3.78 -42.14
CA SER A 189 -33.22 -4.82 -42.78
C SER A 189 -34.19 -4.21 -43.79
N ILE A 190 -34.89 -3.15 -43.41
CA ILE A 190 -35.80 -2.40 -44.28
C ILE A 190 -35.03 -1.78 -45.45
N ALA A 191 -33.85 -1.20 -45.20
CA ALA A 191 -32.99 -0.65 -46.26
C ALA A 191 -32.55 -1.71 -47.29
N ARG A 192 -32.40 -2.98 -46.87
CA ARG A 192 -32.08 -4.11 -47.76
C ARG A 192 -33.25 -4.59 -48.61
N CYS A 193 -34.50 -4.26 -48.24
CA CYS A 193 -35.69 -4.64 -49.00
C CYS A 193 -36.10 -3.59 -50.04
N ILE A 194 -35.53 -2.39 -50.01
CA ILE A 194 -35.90 -1.25 -50.88
C ILE A 194 -34.85 -1.03 -52.00
N THR A 195 -33.73 -1.74 -51.96
CA THR A 195 -32.70 -1.83 -53.02
C THR A 195 -32.83 -3.13 -53.78
#